data_AF-A0A6S6S2A2-F1
#
_entry.id   AF-A0A6S6S2A2-F1
#
_cell.length_a   1.000
_cell.length_b   1.000
_cell.length_c   1.000
_cell.angle_alpha   90.00
_cell.angle_beta   90.00
_cell.angle_gamma   90.00
#
_symmetry.space_group_name_H-M   'P 1'
#
loop_
_entity.id
_entity.type
_entity.pdbx_description
1 polymer ?
#
loop_
_entity_poly.entity_id
_entity_poly.type
_entity_poly.pdbx_seq_one_letter_code
_entity_poly.pdbx_strand_id
1 'polypeptide(L)'
;MSAVSTASANKKFHIAKFGGTSVANFESMYKSADIVIANKNVRIVVLSASSGITNLLIKLTETCNDNRRKALLKQIRQHQYMIINCLDNPFSIQPIIDHLLARLTSLSAVTTQQPLTAPQIDEIVSYGELMSSYFYLSKSYDNEG
;
A
#
# COMPACT_ATOMS: atom_id res chain seq x y z
N MET A 1 26.62 -30.32 37.95
CA MET A 1 25.29 -30.03 37.41
C MET A 1 25.14 -28.52 37.33
N SER A 2 25.22 -27.94 36.13
CA SER A 2 25.05 -26.50 35.90
C SER A 2 23.69 -26.28 35.25
N ALA A 3 22.81 -25.56 35.93
CA ALA A 3 21.50 -25.21 35.38
C ALA A 3 21.68 -24.16 34.28
N VAL A 4 21.45 -24.57 33.04
CA VAL A 4 21.30 -23.65 31.92
C VAL A 4 19.98 -22.93 32.12
N SER A 5 20.04 -21.65 32.50
CA SER A 5 18.90 -20.75 32.52
C SER A 5 18.59 -20.33 31.08
N THR A 6 17.77 -21.12 30.38
CA THR A 6 17.08 -20.67 29.16
C THR A 6 15.80 -19.95 29.55
N ALA A 7 15.94 -18.77 30.13
CA ALA A 7 14.86 -17.79 30.11
C ALA A 7 14.79 -17.22 28.69
N SER A 8 13.88 -17.75 27.86
CA SER A 8 13.47 -17.06 26.64
C SER A 8 12.86 -15.72 27.05
N ALA A 9 13.66 -14.66 26.99
CA ALA A 9 13.20 -13.31 27.25
C ALA A 9 12.15 -12.99 26.17
N ASN A 10 10.88 -12.99 26.56
CA ASN A 10 9.76 -12.64 25.70
C ASN A 10 9.89 -11.16 25.32
N LYS A 11 10.61 -10.88 24.24
CA LYS A 11 11.03 -9.53 23.85
C LYS A 11 9.80 -8.80 23.32
N LYS A 12 9.21 -7.95 24.18
CA LYS A 12 8.07 -7.10 23.84
C LYS A 12 8.46 -6.18 22.67
N PHE A 13 7.61 -6.13 21.65
CA PHE A 13 7.72 -5.20 20.54
C PHE A 13 6.38 -4.47 20.34
N HIS A 14 6.45 -3.35 19.65
CA HIS A 14 5.31 -2.53 19.31
C HIS A 14 4.91 -2.73 17.85
N ILE A 15 3.60 -2.62 17.61
CA ILE A 15 3.01 -2.55 16.28
C ILE A 15 2.55 -1.11 16.07
N ALA A 16 3.05 -0.46 15.02
CA ALA A 16 2.58 0.86 14.62
C ALA A 16 1.57 0.73 13.49
N LYS A 17 0.41 1.37 13.62
CA LYS A 17 -0.61 1.39 12.57
C LYS A 17 -0.82 2.81 12.06
N PHE A 18 -0.76 2.97 10.74
CA PHE A 18 -0.99 4.26 10.08
C PHE A 18 -2.26 4.19 9.20
N GLY A 19 -3.10 5.20 9.30
CA GLY A 19 -4.31 5.34 8.47
C GLY A 19 -4.01 5.97 7.12
N GLY A 20 -5.01 6.04 6.24
CA GLY A 20 -4.83 6.51 4.87
C GLY A 20 -4.36 7.96 4.74
N THR A 21 -4.62 8.83 5.72
CA THR A 21 -4.09 10.21 5.74
C THR A 21 -2.60 10.25 6.04
N SER A 22 -2.13 9.38 6.95
CA SER A 22 -0.71 9.21 7.27
C SER A 22 0.11 8.66 6.12
N VAL A 23 -0.53 8.06 5.11
CA VAL A 23 0.13 7.57 3.89
C VAL A 23 -0.51 8.13 2.61
N ALA A 24 -1.09 9.33 2.68
CA ALA A 24 -1.81 9.93 1.56
C ALA A 24 -0.88 10.42 0.44
N ASN A 25 0.32 10.85 0.81
CA ASN A 25 1.32 11.44 -0.08
C ASN A 25 2.73 11.21 0.50
N PHE A 26 3.75 11.57 -0.29
CA PHE A 26 5.15 11.42 0.09
C PHE A 26 5.49 12.08 1.44
N GLU A 27 5.05 13.31 1.68
CA GLU A 27 5.36 14.04 2.93
C GLU A 27 4.75 13.35 4.15
N SER A 28 3.52 12.87 4.02
CA SER A 28 2.81 12.18 5.11
C SER A 28 3.47 10.83 5.41
N MET A 29 3.86 10.09 4.37
CA MET A 29 4.63 8.85 4.50
C MET A 29 5.95 9.10 5.22
N TYR A 30 6.68 10.16 4.84
CA TYR A 30 7.93 10.56 5.48
C TYR A 30 7.74 10.81 6.98
N LYS A 31 6.75 11.63 7.34
CA LYS A 31 6.41 11.91 8.75
C LYS A 31 6.05 10.65 9.53
N SER A 32 5.33 9.71 8.91
CA SER A 32 5.01 8.44 9.56
C SER A 32 6.24 7.53 9.74
N ALA A 33 7.17 7.55 8.80
CA ALA A 33 8.44 6.82 8.90
C ALA A 33 9.31 7.36 10.04
N ASP A 34 9.40 8.69 10.20
CA ASP A 34 10.15 9.31 11.30
C ASP A 34 9.64 8.84 12.68
N ILE A 35 8.33 8.70 12.85
CA ILE A 35 7.72 8.18 14.09
C ILE A 35 8.18 6.74 14.39
N VAL A 36 8.26 5.89 13.35
CA VAL A 36 8.73 4.51 13.48
C VAL A 36 10.21 4.45 13.80
N ILE A 37 11.03 5.22 13.09
CA ILE A 37 12.49 5.26 13.27
C ILE A 37 12.86 5.76 14.67
N ALA A 38 12.12 6.73 15.20
CA ALA A 38 12.34 7.26 16.55
C ALA A 38 12.08 6.22 17.65
N ASN A 39 11.28 5.17 17.40
CA ASN A 39 10.93 4.16 18.39
C ASN A 39 11.47 2.77 18.02
N LYS A 40 12.66 2.44 18.54
CA LYS A 40 13.35 1.16 18.32
C LYS A 40 12.56 -0.10 18.73
N ASN A 41 11.49 0.04 19.50
CA ASN A 41 10.62 -1.09 19.87
C ASN A 41 9.56 -1.40 18.80
N VAL A 42 9.31 -0.51 17.84
CA VAL A 42 8.40 -0.79 16.72
C VAL A 42 9.08 -1.78 15.77
N ARG A 43 8.45 -2.94 15.56
CA ARG A 43 8.98 -4.02 14.71
C ARG A 43 8.03 -4.42 13.59
N ILE A 44 6.77 -4.00 13.68
CA ILE A 44 5.75 -4.23 12.66
C ILE A 44 5.06 -2.90 12.38
N VAL A 45 4.93 -2.57 11.10
CA VAL A 45 4.16 -1.43 10.62
C VAL A 45 2.98 -1.95 9.82
N VAL A 46 1.78 -1.47 10.13
CA VAL A 46 0.54 -1.82 9.44
C VAL A 46 0.00 -0.56 8.76
N LEU A 47 -0.27 -0.65 7.46
CA LEU A 47 -0.69 0.50 6.65
C LEU A 47 -2.08 0.24 6.07
N SER A 48 -2.91 1.29 6.05
CA SER A 48 -4.08 1.34 5.20
C SER A 48 -3.70 1.85 3.80
N ALA A 49 -4.56 1.65 2.80
CA ALA A 49 -4.41 2.33 1.51
C ALA A 49 -4.31 3.86 1.66
N SER A 50 -3.61 4.51 0.73
CA SER A 50 -3.55 5.98 0.66
C SER A 50 -4.94 6.61 0.57
N SER A 51 -5.11 7.78 1.21
CA SER A 51 -6.38 8.48 1.27
C SER A 51 -7.07 8.59 -0.10
N GLY A 52 -8.34 8.17 -0.16
CA GLY A 52 -9.16 8.18 -1.38
C GLY A 52 -9.01 6.96 -2.28
N ILE A 53 -7.95 6.14 -2.14
CA ILE A 53 -7.71 4.98 -3.01
C ILE A 53 -8.75 3.89 -2.81
N THR A 54 -9.06 3.51 -1.56
CA THR A 54 -10.10 2.50 -1.27
C THR A 54 -11.43 2.87 -1.90
N ASN A 55 -11.83 4.14 -1.86
CA ASN A 55 -13.08 4.61 -2.45
C ASN A 55 -13.07 4.51 -3.98
N LEU A 56 -11.93 4.76 -4.63
CA LEU A 56 -11.79 4.57 -6.08
C LEU A 56 -11.81 3.09 -6.45
N LEU A 57 -11.19 2.23 -5.65
CA LEU A 57 -11.18 0.78 -5.86
C LEU A 57 -12.57 0.18 -5.68
N ILE A 58 -13.32 0.57 -4.65
CA ILE A 58 -14.72 0.15 -4.47
C ILE A 58 -15.55 0.56 -5.69
N LYS A 59 -15.46 1.82 -6.13
CA LYS A 59 -16.13 2.28 -7.36
C LYS A 59 -15.70 1.51 -8.61
N LEU A 60 -14.46 1.04 -8.66
CA LEU A 60 -13.94 0.24 -9.77
C LEU A 60 -14.54 -1.18 -9.78
N THR A 61 -15.02 -1.68 -8.64
CA THR A 61 -15.65 -3.01 -8.55
C THR A 61 -17.12 -3.02 -8.97
N GLU A 62 -17.75 -1.84 -9.04
CA GLU A 62 -19.13 -1.68 -9.51
C GLU A 62 -19.22 -1.95 -11.01
N THR A 63 -20.30 -2.61 -11.43
CA THR A 63 -20.59 -2.82 -12.85
C THR A 63 -20.72 -1.47 -13.54
N CYS A 64 -19.85 -1.20 -14.51
CA CYS A 64 -19.83 0.08 -15.22
C CYS A 64 -19.35 -0.09 -16.67
N ASN A 65 -19.64 0.92 -17.50
CA ASN A 65 -19.13 0.92 -18.88
C ASN A 65 -17.60 1.12 -18.91
N ASP A 66 -16.99 0.74 -20.03
CA ASP A 66 -15.54 0.76 -20.18
C ASP A 66 -14.93 2.16 -20.06
N ASN A 67 -15.67 3.21 -20.47
CA ASN A 67 -15.22 4.60 -20.32
C ASN A 67 -15.09 4.99 -18.84
N ARG A 68 -16.08 4.64 -18.02
CA ARG A 68 -16.06 4.91 -16.58
C ARG A 68 -14.94 4.13 -15.90
N ARG A 69 -14.78 2.85 -16.25
CA ARG A 69 -13.70 1.99 -15.74
C ARG A 69 -12.32 2.58 -16.04
N LYS A 70 -12.06 2.97 -17.29
CA LYS A 70 -10.81 3.63 -17.71
C LYS A 70 -10.57 4.94 -16.97
N ALA A 71 -11.61 5.74 -16.72
CA ALA A 71 -11.49 6.98 -15.96
C ALA A 71 -11.08 6.73 -14.49
N LEU A 72 -11.65 5.71 -13.84
CA LEU A 72 -11.29 5.33 -12.47
C LEU A 72 -9.84 4.81 -12.41
N LEU A 73 -9.44 3.92 -13.33
CA LEU A 73 -8.06 3.43 -13.44
C LEU A 73 -7.06 4.59 -13.64
N LYS A 74 -7.41 5.57 -14.48
CA LYS A 74 -6.59 6.77 -14.69
C LYS A 74 -6.43 7.58 -13.40
N GLN A 75 -7.50 7.78 -12.64
CA GLN A 75 -7.43 8.50 -11.34
C GLN A 75 -6.55 7.75 -10.34
N ILE A 76 -6.73 6.43 -10.21
CA ILE A 76 -5.89 5.60 -9.32
C ILE A 76 -4.42 5.74 -9.71
N ARG A 77 -4.09 5.57 -11.01
CA ARG A 77 -2.74 5.74 -11.53
C ARG A 77 -2.17 7.13 -11.23
N GLN A 78 -2.93 8.19 -11.45
CA GLN A 78 -2.51 9.56 -11.16
C GLN A 78 -2.14 9.73 -9.68
N HIS A 79 -2.97 9.24 -8.76
CA HIS A 79 -2.67 9.28 -7.33
C HIS A 79 -1.39 8.52 -6.98
N GLN A 80 -1.18 7.32 -7.53
CA GLN A 80 0.04 6.55 -7.28
C GLN A 80 1.28 7.28 -7.81
N TYR A 81 1.20 7.85 -9.02
CA TYR A 81 2.32 8.54 -9.65
C TYR A 81 2.65 9.88 -8.98
N MET A 82 1.70 10.54 -8.33
CA MET A 82 2.01 11.71 -7.49
C MET A 82 2.97 11.36 -6.35
N ILE A 83 2.93 10.13 -5.84
CA ILE A 83 3.87 9.66 -4.82
C ILE A 83 5.21 9.29 -5.47
N ILE A 84 5.19 8.50 -6.55
CA ILE A 84 6.39 8.07 -7.28
C ILE A 84 7.26 9.26 -7.70
N ASN A 85 6.64 10.32 -8.24
CA ASN A 85 7.35 11.50 -8.74
C ASN A 85 8.07 12.30 -7.64
N CYS A 86 7.77 12.04 -6.37
CA CYS A 86 8.42 12.68 -5.23
C CYS A 86 9.49 11.78 -4.58
N LEU A 87 9.65 10.52 -5.03
CA LEU A 87 10.65 9.61 -4.48
C LEU A 87 12.05 9.95 -5.00
N ASP A 88 13.04 9.76 -4.14
CA ASP A 88 14.46 9.94 -4.50
C ASP A 88 14.91 8.93 -5.57
N ASN A 89 14.44 7.67 -5.47
CA ASN A 89 14.74 6.60 -6.42
C ASN A 89 13.46 5.92 -6.98
N PRO A 90 12.75 6.56 -7.93
CA PRO A 90 11.51 6.04 -8.48
C PRO A 90 11.70 4.76 -9.30
N PHE A 91 12.89 4.54 -9.87
CA PHE A 91 13.18 3.40 -10.76
C PHE A 91 13.05 2.04 -10.07
N SER A 92 13.25 1.99 -8.75
CA SER A 92 13.12 0.75 -7.98
C SER A 92 11.66 0.32 -7.78
N ILE A 93 10.76 1.28 -7.61
CA ILE A 93 9.36 1.02 -7.22
C ILE A 93 8.40 1.10 -8.40
N GLN A 94 8.69 1.94 -9.40
CA GLN A 94 7.80 2.17 -10.53
C GLN A 94 7.42 0.88 -11.28
N PRO A 95 8.34 -0.06 -11.59
CA PRO A 95 7.97 -1.30 -12.27
C PRO A 95 7.00 -2.17 -11.45
N ILE A 96 7.15 -2.17 -10.13
CA ILE A 96 6.28 -2.91 -9.21
C ILE A 96 4.87 -2.31 -9.24
N ILE A 97 4.77 -0.98 -9.09
CA ILE A 97 3.48 -0.28 -9.12
C ILE A 97 2.80 -0.41 -10.49
N ASP A 98 3.55 -0.32 -11.59
CA ASP A 98 3.00 -0.52 -12.93
C ASP A 98 2.47 -1.94 -13.13
N HIS A 99 3.16 -2.95 -12.61
CA HIS A 99 2.67 -4.33 -12.61
C HIS A 99 1.36 -4.46 -11.81
N LEU A 100 1.27 -3.87 -10.62
CA LEU A 100 0.05 -3.87 -9.82
C LEU A 100 -1.12 -3.17 -10.52
N LEU A 101 -0.87 -2.01 -11.14
CA LEU A 101 -1.87 -1.28 -11.92
C LEU A 101 -2.33 -2.06 -13.17
N ALA A 102 -1.41 -2.81 -13.81
CA ALA A 102 -1.76 -3.68 -14.93
C ALA A 102 -2.66 -4.85 -14.48
N ARG A 103 -2.34 -5.49 -13.35
CA ARG A 103 -3.19 -6.53 -12.75
C ARG A 103 -4.57 -6.01 -12.38
N LEU A 104 -4.64 -4.83 -11.75
CA LEU A 104 -5.90 -4.13 -11.45
C LEU A 104 -6.73 -3.84 -12.72
N THR A 105 -6.06 -3.45 -13.81
CA THR A 105 -6.71 -3.23 -15.11
C THR A 105 -7.33 -4.52 -15.65
N SER A 106 -6.63 -5.66 -15.53
CA SER A 106 -7.14 -6.97 -15.96
C SER A 106 -8.29 -7.45 -15.09
N LEU A 107 -8.16 -7.39 -13.76
CA LEU A 107 -9.20 -7.82 -12.82
C LEU A 107 -10.51 -7.02 -13.00
N SER A 108 -10.39 -5.70 -13.18
CA SER A 108 -11.56 -4.84 -13.38
C SER A 108 -12.27 -5.05 -14.71
N ALA A 109 -11.68 -5.72 -15.70
CA ALA A 109 -12.31 -5.89 -17.03
C ALA A 109 -13.67 -6.60 -16.96
N VAL A 110 -13.82 -7.54 -16.01
CA VAL A 110 -15.04 -8.33 -15.78
C VAL A 110 -16.25 -7.44 -15.43
N THR A 111 -16.01 -6.28 -14.79
CA THR A 111 -17.04 -5.32 -14.39
C THR A 111 -17.83 -4.73 -15.54
N THR A 112 -17.32 -4.83 -16.77
CA THR A 112 -18.02 -4.38 -17.99
C THR A 112 -19.08 -5.35 -18.47
N GLN A 113 -19.07 -6.59 -17.96
CA GLN A 113 -19.94 -7.68 -18.40
C GLN A 113 -20.88 -8.13 -17.28
N GLN A 114 -20.37 -8.20 -16.05
CA GLN A 114 -21.12 -8.73 -14.91
C GLN A 114 -20.63 -8.15 -13.57
N PRO A 115 -21.44 -8.27 -12.51
CA PRO A 115 -20.99 -7.97 -11.15
C PRO A 115 -19.87 -8.91 -10.69
N LEU A 116 -19.02 -8.39 -9.80
CA LEU A 116 -17.97 -9.19 -9.16
C LEU A 116 -18.51 -9.96 -7.96
N THR A 117 -17.86 -11.08 -7.65
CA THR A 117 -18.06 -11.81 -6.40
C THR A 117 -17.32 -11.14 -5.24
N ALA A 118 -17.73 -11.41 -3.99
CA ALA A 118 -17.07 -10.84 -2.81
C ALA A 118 -15.54 -11.07 -2.78
N PRO A 119 -15.00 -12.27 -3.09
CA PRO A 119 -13.55 -12.46 -3.15
C PRO A 119 -12.85 -11.62 -4.21
N GLN A 120 -13.49 -11.36 -5.36
CA GLN A 120 -12.91 -10.50 -6.41
C GLN A 120 -12.92 -9.03 -6.01
N ILE A 121 -13.96 -8.60 -5.29
CA ILE A 121 -14.02 -7.25 -4.70
C ILE A 121 -12.89 -7.08 -3.69
N ASP A 122 -12.74 -8.03 -2.76
CA ASP A 122 -11.67 -8.02 -1.75
C ASP A 122 -10.28 -8.03 -2.39
N GLU A 123 -10.08 -8.85 -3.44
CA GLU A 123 -8.83 -8.84 -4.21
C GLU A 123 -8.55 -7.44 -4.76
N ILE A 124 -9.49 -6.82 -5.48
CA ILE A 124 -9.30 -5.48 -6.07
C ILE A 124 -9.02 -4.43 -5.00
N VAL A 125 -9.77 -4.44 -3.89
CA VAL A 125 -9.62 -3.44 -2.83
C VAL A 125 -8.27 -3.57 -2.14
N SER A 126 -7.74 -4.79 -1.97
CA SER A 126 -6.45 -5.05 -1.32
C SER A 126 -5.24 -4.42 -2.03
N TYR A 127 -5.37 -4.07 -3.32
CA TYR A 127 -4.30 -3.40 -4.06
C TYR A 127 -3.99 -2.02 -3.48
N GLY A 128 -4.95 -1.39 -2.81
CA GLY A 128 -4.74 -0.13 -2.12
C GLY A 128 -3.68 -0.23 -1.01
N GLU A 129 -3.84 -1.19 -0.09
CA GLU A 129 -2.85 -1.46 0.95
C GLU A 129 -1.53 -1.94 0.37
N LEU A 130 -1.58 -2.80 -0.65
CA LEU A 130 -0.38 -3.36 -1.28
C LEU A 130 0.51 -2.26 -1.88
N MET A 131 -0.07 -1.34 -2.66
CA MET A 131 0.68 -0.21 -3.23
C MET A 131 1.24 0.71 -2.13
N SER A 132 0.46 1.03 -1.10
CA SER A 132 0.92 1.88 0.01
C SER A 132 2.10 1.25 0.78
N SER A 133 2.11 -0.09 0.90
CA SER A 133 3.19 -0.84 1.55
C SER A 133 4.48 -0.78 0.75
N TYR A 134 4.40 -0.90 -0.58
CA TYR A 134 5.55 -0.75 -1.46
C TYR A 134 6.16 0.65 -1.39
N PHE A 135 5.34 1.70 -1.41
CA PHE A 135 5.82 3.08 -1.25
C PHE A 135 6.50 3.32 0.09
N TYR A 136 5.96 2.75 1.16
CA TYR A 136 6.56 2.90 2.49
C TYR A 136 7.92 2.22 2.57
N LEU A 137 8.07 1.05 1.94
CA LEU A 137 9.33 0.30 1.90
C LEU A 137 10.40 0.97 1.05
N SER A 138 10.04 1.63 -0.06
CA SER A 138 11.05 2.30 -0.90
C SER A 138 11.84 3.33 -0.10
N LYS A 139 11.22 4.01 0.87
CA LYS A 139 11.94 4.92 1.77
C LYS A 139 12.90 4.21 2.73
N SER A 140 12.54 3.01 3.22
CA SER A 140 13.42 2.25 4.12
C SER A 140 14.72 1.83 3.44
N TYR A 141 14.68 1.52 2.14
CA TYR A 141 15.86 1.16 1.37
C TYR A 141 16.78 2.36 1.05
N ASP A 142 16.25 3.58 0.98
CA ASP A 142 17.05 4.79 0.72
C ASP A 142 17.83 5.28 1.96
N ASN A 143 17.56 4.75 3.15
CA ASN A 143 18.21 5.13 4.41
C ASN A 143 19.24 4.11 4.93
N GLU A 144 19.44 2.97 4.26
CA GLU A 144 20.54 2.04 4.55
C GLU A 144 21.74 2.36 3.65
N GLY A 145 22.43 3.45 4.00
CA GLY A 145 23.83 3.68 3.64
C GLY A 145 24.75 3.27 4.79
#